data_AF-A0AAW7LDM3-F1
#
_entry.id   AF-A0AAW7LDM3-F1
#
_cell.length_a   1.000
_cell.length_b   1.000
_cell.length_c   1.000
_cell.angle_alpha   90.00
_cell.angle_beta   90.00
_cell.angle_gamma   90.00
#
_symmetry.space_group_name_H-M   'P 1'
#
loop_
_entity.id
_entity.type
_entity.pdbx_description
1 polymer ?
#
loop_
_entity_poly.entity_id
_entity_poly.type
_entity_poly.pdbx_seq_one_letter_code
_entity_poly.pdbx_strand_id
1 'polypeptide(L)'
;MSLLSYLFKKKQPSLNKEDGTTKTSGELISEVTDGANLVDGKQTWELAEENKDDLEIIKRCCDAELKTMNKAGLVPAPYYFERVAILSRKSKDYAQEIFYCEQYIEKVESFYSKNGTKGIADVRKGPRFKAIVKRLPKAKELYAKQST
;
A
#
# COMPACT_ATOMS: atom_id res chain seq x y z
N MET A 1 20.33 2.37 -7.08
CA MET A 1 20.01 1.07 -6.45
C MET A 1 18.63 0.67 -6.94
N SER A 2 18.52 -0.42 -7.71
CA SER A 2 17.22 -0.90 -8.22
C SER A 2 16.38 -1.50 -7.08
N LEU A 3 15.04 -1.50 -7.18
CA LEU A 3 14.11 -2.13 -6.23
C LEU A 3 14.55 -3.57 -5.89
N LEU A 4 15.00 -4.30 -6.91
CA LEU A 4 15.54 -5.66 -6.81
C LEU A 4 16.79 -5.73 -5.93
N SER A 5 17.71 -4.76 -6.01
CA SER A 5 18.94 -4.75 -5.19
C SER A 5 18.68 -4.56 -3.70
N TYR A 6 17.52 -4.01 -3.32
CA TYR A 6 17.10 -3.88 -1.93
C TYR A 6 16.46 -5.18 -1.42
N LEU A 7 15.63 -5.82 -2.25
CA LEU A 7 15.02 -7.12 -1.96
C LEU A 7 16.08 -8.21 -1.74
N PHE A 8 17.08 -8.27 -2.62
CA PHE A 8 18.18 -9.25 -2.55
C PHE A 8 19.13 -9.10 -1.36
N LYS A 9 19.07 -7.98 -0.62
CA LYS A 9 19.88 -7.81 0.60
C LYS A 9 19.36 -8.60 1.80
N LYS A 10 18.07 -8.92 1.84
CA LYS A 10 17.44 -9.61 2.99
C LYS A 10 17.35 -11.12 2.82
N LYS A 11 17.05 -11.57 1.61
CA LYS A 11 16.96 -12.98 1.21
C LYS A 11 17.29 -13.02 -0.28
N GLN A 12 17.94 -14.07 -0.77
CA GLN A 12 18.21 -14.26 -2.19
C GLN A 12 17.15 -15.20 -2.79
N PRO A 13 15.97 -14.69 -3.19
CA PRO A 13 14.97 -15.54 -3.81
C PRO A 13 15.45 -16.05 -5.16
N SER A 14 15.05 -17.27 -5.51
CA SER A 14 15.28 -17.79 -6.86
C SER A 14 14.51 -16.95 -7.87
N LEU A 15 15.17 -16.50 -8.94
CA LEU A 15 14.54 -15.76 -10.04
C LEU A 15 13.60 -16.62 -10.90
N ASN A 16 13.81 -17.94 -10.89
CA ASN A 16 13.07 -18.89 -11.71
C ASN A 16 12.20 -19.79 -10.82
N LYS A 17 11.08 -20.22 -11.39
CA LYS A 17 10.23 -21.30 -10.88
C LYS A 17 10.86 -22.66 -11.19
N GLU A 18 10.32 -23.72 -10.58
CA GLU A 18 10.78 -25.11 -10.80
C GLU A 18 10.59 -25.57 -12.25
N ASP A 19 9.61 -24.99 -12.96
CA ASP A 19 9.34 -25.24 -14.38
C ASP A 19 10.24 -24.44 -15.35
N GLY A 20 11.19 -23.66 -14.82
CA GLY A 20 12.12 -22.83 -15.60
C GLY A 20 11.58 -21.45 -16.02
N THR A 21 10.32 -21.11 -15.70
CA THR A 21 9.77 -19.78 -16.00
C THR A 21 10.23 -18.72 -15.00
N THR A 22 10.30 -17.46 -15.42
CA THR A 22 10.70 -16.34 -14.55
C THR A 22 9.59 -16.01 -13.55
N LYS A 23 9.96 -15.75 -12.29
CA LYS A 23 9.02 -15.27 -11.27
C LYS A 23 8.63 -13.82 -11.51
N THR A 24 7.38 -13.51 -11.22
CA THR A 24 6.86 -12.15 -11.18
C THR A 24 7.41 -11.38 -9.98
N SER A 25 7.36 -10.05 -10.03
CA SER A 25 7.74 -9.21 -8.88
C SER A 25 6.94 -9.54 -7.62
N GLY A 26 5.66 -9.91 -7.75
CA GLY A 26 4.82 -10.32 -6.62
C GLY A 26 5.29 -11.61 -5.97
N GLU A 27 5.66 -12.62 -6.78
CA GLU A 27 6.21 -13.89 -6.28
C GLU A 27 7.56 -13.68 -5.56
N LEU A 28 8.44 -12.85 -6.11
CA LEU A 28 9.71 -12.51 -5.48
C LEU A 28 9.51 -11.80 -4.13
N ILE A 29 8.59 -10.84 -4.06
CA ILE A 29 8.25 -10.15 -2.80
C ILE A 29 7.67 -11.13 -1.79
N SER A 30 6.82 -12.06 -2.23
CA SER A 30 6.22 -13.09 -1.36
C SER A 30 7.29 -13.96 -0.72
N GLU A 31 8.29 -14.39 -1.49
CA GLU A 31 9.39 -15.22 -0.97
C GLU A 31 10.29 -14.47 0.01
N VAL A 32 10.55 -13.17 -0.25
CA VAL A 32 11.38 -12.31 0.62
C VAL A 32 10.65 -11.90 1.90
N THR A 33 9.32 -11.83 1.86
CA THR A 33 8.50 -11.35 2.98
C THR A 33 7.73 -12.46 3.70
N ASP A 34 7.95 -13.72 3.35
CA ASP A 34 7.19 -14.88 3.83
C ASP A 34 5.68 -14.65 3.67
N GLY A 35 5.28 -14.20 2.47
CA GLY A 35 3.90 -13.96 2.06
C GLY A 35 3.24 -12.73 2.66
N ALA A 36 3.98 -11.71 3.11
CA ALA A 36 3.38 -10.53 3.74
C ALA A 36 2.51 -9.69 2.78
N ASN A 37 2.76 -9.79 1.49
CA ASN A 37 1.98 -9.19 0.40
C ASN A 37 0.82 -10.07 -0.08
N LEU A 38 0.54 -11.18 0.60
CA LEU A 38 -0.59 -12.06 0.30
C LEU A 38 -1.75 -11.80 1.26
N VAL A 39 -2.96 -11.84 0.72
CA VAL A 39 -4.21 -11.82 1.47
C VAL A 39 -4.99 -13.06 1.02
N ASP A 40 -5.32 -13.96 1.95
CA ASP A 40 -5.90 -15.28 1.64
C ASP A 40 -5.12 -16.08 0.58
N GLY A 41 -3.79 -15.95 0.59
CA GLY A 41 -2.90 -16.62 -0.38
C GLY A 41 -2.91 -16.00 -1.78
N LYS A 42 -3.73 -14.98 -2.04
CA LYS A 42 -3.75 -14.22 -3.30
C LYS A 42 -2.93 -12.94 -3.21
N GLN A 43 -2.44 -12.45 -4.34
CA GLN A 43 -1.76 -11.16 -4.39
C GLN A 43 -2.76 -10.02 -4.15
N THR A 44 -2.29 -8.92 -3.53
CA THR A 44 -3.15 -7.75 -3.25
C THR A 44 -3.79 -7.16 -4.52
N TRP A 45 -3.10 -7.22 -5.66
CA TRP A 45 -3.62 -6.70 -6.94
C TRP A 45 -4.71 -7.59 -7.54
N GLU A 46 -4.58 -8.91 -7.46
CA GLU A 46 -5.61 -9.86 -7.91
C GLU A 46 -6.92 -9.64 -7.16
N LEU A 47 -6.83 -9.52 -5.83
CA LEU A 47 -8.00 -9.27 -4.99
C LEU A 47 -8.65 -7.92 -5.27
N ALA A 48 -7.85 -6.88 -5.54
CA ALA A 48 -8.39 -5.58 -5.89
C ALA A 48 -9.09 -5.57 -7.26
N GLU A 49 -8.63 -6.34 -8.25
CA GLU A 49 -9.32 -6.44 -9.54
C GLU A 49 -10.71 -7.07 -9.39
N GLU A 50 -10.80 -8.16 -8.61
CA GLU A 50 -12.05 -8.87 -8.35
C GLU A 50 -12.98 -8.13 -7.38
N ASN A 51 -12.42 -7.45 -6.37
CA ASN A 51 -13.16 -6.98 -5.19
C ASN A 51 -12.90 -5.50 -4.85
N LYS A 52 -12.60 -4.65 -5.84
CA LYS A 52 -12.34 -3.21 -5.63
C LYS A 52 -13.42 -2.47 -4.82
N ASP A 53 -14.67 -2.94 -4.80
CA ASP A 53 -15.78 -2.30 -4.08
C ASP A 53 -16.06 -2.96 -2.72
N ASP A 54 -15.35 -4.04 -2.35
CA ASP A 54 -15.41 -4.65 -1.02
C ASP A 54 -14.43 -3.95 -0.08
N LEU A 55 -15.00 -3.20 0.87
CA LEU A 55 -14.23 -2.43 1.83
C LEU A 55 -13.31 -3.30 2.70
N GLU A 56 -13.77 -4.46 3.15
CA GLU A 56 -13.01 -5.30 4.07
C GLU A 56 -11.81 -5.94 3.38
N ILE A 57 -12.00 -6.40 2.13
CA ILE A 57 -10.90 -6.92 1.32
C ILE A 57 -9.83 -5.84 1.08
N ILE A 58 -10.25 -4.62 0.71
CA ILE A 58 -9.29 -3.55 0.42
C ILE A 58 -8.56 -3.09 1.69
N LYS A 59 -9.20 -3.08 2.86
CA LYS A 59 -8.53 -2.83 4.15
C LYS A 59 -7.45 -3.87 4.44
N ARG A 60 -7.72 -5.15 4.18
CA ARG A 60 -6.73 -6.23 4.33
C ARG A 60 -5.57 -6.08 3.34
N CYS A 61 -5.82 -5.56 2.14
CA CYS A 61 -4.75 -5.18 1.21
C CYS A 61 -3.89 -4.03 1.78
N CYS A 62 -4.47 -3.01 2.41
CA CYS A 62 -3.68 -1.98 3.11
C CYS A 62 -2.78 -2.58 4.19
N ASP A 63 -3.29 -3.52 4.99
CA ASP A 63 -2.48 -4.19 6.03
C ASP A 63 -1.33 -5.00 5.43
N ALA A 64 -1.56 -5.70 4.32
CA ALA A 64 -0.52 -6.44 3.60
C ALA A 64 0.57 -5.50 3.05
N GLU A 65 0.20 -4.34 2.50
CA GLU A 65 1.16 -3.33 2.05
C GLU A 65 2.02 -2.80 3.20
N LEU A 66 1.44 -2.53 4.38
CA LEU A 66 2.20 -2.07 5.54
C LEU A 66 3.11 -3.16 6.11
N LYS A 67 2.66 -4.41 6.14
CA LYS A 67 3.50 -5.55 6.53
C LYS A 67 4.66 -5.71 5.56
N THR A 68 4.39 -5.59 4.27
CA THR A 68 5.41 -5.64 3.20
C THR A 68 6.40 -4.49 3.34
N MET A 69 5.94 -3.28 3.64
CA MET A 69 6.83 -2.15 3.94
C MET A 69 7.78 -2.45 5.08
N ASN A 70 7.28 -3.00 6.19
CA ASN A 70 8.11 -3.32 7.35
C ASN A 70 9.10 -4.46 7.05
N LYS A 71 8.68 -5.48 6.30
CA LYS A 71 9.52 -6.64 6.00
C LYS A 71 10.50 -6.43 4.85
N ALA A 72 10.09 -5.79 3.77
CA ALA A 72 10.89 -5.60 2.56
C ALA A 72 11.40 -4.17 2.35
N GLY A 73 11.06 -3.22 3.22
CA GLY A 73 11.44 -1.81 3.07
C GLY A 73 10.90 -1.17 1.78
N LEU A 74 9.77 -1.67 1.29
CA LEU A 74 9.09 -1.14 0.11
C LEU A 74 8.07 -0.09 0.53
N VAL A 75 7.92 0.96 -0.28
CA VAL A 75 6.88 1.97 -0.02
C VAL A 75 5.52 1.35 -0.35
N PRO A 76 4.52 1.45 0.54
CA PRO A 76 3.21 0.88 0.31
C PRO A 76 2.53 1.52 -0.91
N ALA A 77 1.81 0.73 -1.69
CA ALA A 77 1.10 1.21 -2.86
C ALA A 77 -0.09 2.13 -2.46
N PRO A 78 -0.22 3.33 -3.05
CA PRO A 78 -1.28 4.28 -2.67
C PRO A 78 -2.69 3.82 -3.06
N TYR A 79 -2.82 2.90 -4.03
CA TYR A 79 -4.09 2.51 -4.61
C TYR A 79 -5.09 2.03 -3.55
N TYR A 80 -4.67 1.11 -2.67
CA TYR A 80 -5.58 0.50 -1.68
C TYR A 80 -6.06 1.54 -0.66
N PHE A 81 -5.16 2.39 -0.17
CA PHE A 81 -5.49 3.46 0.78
C PHE A 81 -6.44 4.50 0.18
N GLU A 82 -6.18 4.92 -1.06
CA GLU A 82 -7.10 5.80 -1.78
C GLU A 82 -8.47 5.14 -1.96
N ARG A 83 -8.49 3.83 -2.21
CA ARG A 83 -9.72 3.08 -2.42
C ARG A 83 -10.54 2.91 -1.15
N VAL A 84 -9.91 2.60 0.00
CA VAL A 84 -10.57 2.64 1.31
C VAL A 84 -11.17 4.02 1.54
N ALA A 85 -10.40 5.10 1.36
CA ALA A 85 -10.90 6.46 1.55
C ALA A 85 -12.12 6.80 0.67
N ILE A 86 -12.17 6.31 -0.58
CA ILE A 86 -13.33 6.46 -1.46
C ILE A 86 -14.55 5.71 -0.91
N LEU A 87 -14.37 4.45 -0.50
CA LEU A 87 -15.45 3.61 0.00
C LEU A 87 -15.99 4.14 1.35
N SER A 88 -15.12 4.53 2.28
CA SER A 88 -15.52 5.14 3.55
C SER A 88 -16.31 6.43 3.34
N ARG A 89 -15.93 7.27 2.36
CA ARG A 89 -16.72 8.45 2.01
C ARG A 89 -18.12 8.11 1.49
N LYS A 90 -18.25 7.06 0.67
CA LYS A 90 -19.55 6.61 0.16
C LYS A 90 -20.47 6.13 1.29
N SER A 91 -19.93 5.46 2.30
CA SER A 91 -20.67 5.04 3.50
C SER A 91 -20.84 6.13 4.55
N LYS A 92 -20.34 7.36 4.30
CA LYS A 92 -20.28 8.48 5.26
C LYS A 92 -19.50 8.16 6.54
N ASP A 93 -18.58 7.19 6.47
CA ASP A 93 -17.62 6.92 7.54
C ASP A 93 -16.39 7.83 7.36
N TYR A 94 -16.56 9.10 7.75
CA TYR A 94 -15.50 10.09 7.61
C TYR A 94 -14.35 9.85 8.58
N ALA A 95 -14.59 9.21 9.73
CA ALA A 95 -13.55 8.82 10.68
C ALA A 95 -12.56 7.85 10.03
N GLN A 96 -13.08 6.83 9.34
CA GLN A 96 -12.27 5.85 8.63
C GLN A 96 -11.56 6.47 7.42
N GLU A 97 -12.21 7.36 6.66
CA GLU A 97 -11.56 8.10 5.57
C GLU A 97 -10.33 8.86 6.09
N ILE A 98 -10.47 9.58 7.21
CA ILE A 98 -9.39 10.33 7.86
C ILE A 98 -8.27 9.37 8.28
N PHE A 99 -8.61 8.31 9.01
CA PHE A 99 -7.64 7.35 9.54
C PHE A 99 -6.73 6.77 8.46
N TYR A 100 -7.30 6.24 7.37
CA TYR A 100 -6.50 5.64 6.30
C TYR A 100 -5.71 6.67 5.49
N CYS A 101 -6.24 7.88 5.30
CA CYS A 101 -5.48 8.96 4.66
C CYS A 101 -4.28 9.38 5.52
N GLU A 102 -4.47 9.62 6.81
CA GLU A 102 -3.40 10.04 7.73
C GLU A 102 -2.36 8.95 7.90
N GLN A 103 -2.78 7.70 8.11
CA GLN A 103 -1.88 6.57 8.23
C GLN A 103 -0.99 6.44 6.99
N TYR A 104 -1.56 6.52 5.79
CA TYR A 104 -0.76 6.41 4.56
C TYR A 104 0.25 7.56 4.43
N ILE A 105 -0.20 8.81 4.64
CA ILE A 105 0.68 9.98 4.55
C ILE A 105 1.82 9.85 5.57
N GLU A 106 1.52 9.53 6.83
CA GLU A 106 2.52 9.37 7.89
C GLU A 106 3.57 8.32 7.54
N LYS A 107 3.15 7.13 7.07
CA LYS A 107 4.08 6.04 6.75
C LYS A 107 4.97 6.39 5.56
N VAL A 108 4.41 6.99 4.52
CA VAL A 108 5.17 7.41 3.34
C VAL A 108 6.16 8.52 3.69
N GLU A 109 5.74 9.55 4.42
CA GLU A 109 6.65 10.62 4.85
C GLU A 109 7.73 10.07 5.76
N SER A 110 7.39 9.24 6.75
CA SER A 110 8.39 8.61 7.62
C SER A 110 9.38 7.75 6.83
N PHE A 111 8.97 7.08 5.76
CA PHE A 111 9.86 6.32 4.90
C PHE A 111 10.89 7.22 4.23
N TYR A 112 10.46 8.30 3.57
CA TYR A 112 11.37 9.19 2.85
C TYR A 112 12.22 10.05 3.79
N SER A 113 11.72 10.43 4.97
CA SER A 113 12.53 11.09 5.99
C SER A 113 13.70 10.21 6.46
N LYS A 114 13.50 8.88 6.54
CA LYS A 114 14.54 7.93 6.97
C LYS A 114 15.49 7.52 5.84
N ASN A 115 14.96 7.28 4.64
CA ASN A 115 15.71 6.65 3.55
C ASN A 115 16.16 7.65 2.46
N GLY A 116 15.61 8.86 2.45
CA GLY A 116 15.76 9.82 1.35
C GLY A 116 15.10 9.33 0.05
N THR A 117 15.31 10.07 -1.04
CA THR A 117 14.71 9.81 -2.36
C THR A 117 15.71 9.31 -3.40
N LYS A 118 17.00 9.18 -3.04
CA LYS A 118 18.06 8.88 -4.00
C LYS A 118 17.95 7.43 -4.51
N GLY A 119 17.61 7.28 -5.80
CA GLY A 119 17.50 5.97 -6.44
C GLY A 119 16.20 5.21 -6.16
N ILE A 120 15.20 5.87 -5.57
CA ILE A 120 13.86 5.33 -5.32
C ILE A 120 12.84 6.30 -5.93
N ALA A 121 11.81 5.77 -6.61
CA ALA A 121 10.71 6.61 -7.08
C ALA A 121 10.00 7.28 -5.89
N ASP A 122 9.81 8.59 -5.95
CA ASP A 122 9.13 9.34 -4.90
C ASP A 122 7.60 9.30 -5.11
N VAL A 123 6.91 8.39 -4.42
CA VAL A 123 5.46 8.21 -4.57
C VAL A 123 4.67 9.45 -4.16
N ARG A 124 5.25 10.35 -3.36
CA ARG A 124 4.61 11.61 -2.94
C ARG A 124 4.37 12.56 -4.12
N LYS A 125 5.17 12.41 -5.18
CA LYS A 125 4.99 13.17 -6.43
C LYS A 125 3.88 12.60 -7.31
N GLY A 126 3.45 11.37 -7.06
CA GLY A 126 2.45 10.64 -7.83
C GLY A 126 1.02 11.19 -7.65
N PRO A 127 0.13 10.96 -8.63
CA PRO A 127 -1.23 11.49 -8.61
C PRO A 127 -2.07 10.94 -7.45
N ARG A 128 -1.91 9.66 -7.10
CA ARG A 128 -2.70 9.02 -6.03
C ARG A 128 -2.34 9.53 -4.65
N PHE A 129 -1.06 9.75 -4.36
CA PHE A 129 -0.66 10.37 -3.09
C PHE A 129 -1.25 11.78 -2.95
N LYS A 130 -1.17 12.60 -4.01
CA LYS A 130 -1.79 13.93 -4.04
C LYS A 130 -3.30 13.87 -3.86
N ALA A 131 -3.97 12.87 -4.43
CA ALA A 131 -5.40 12.65 -4.24
C ALA A 131 -5.74 12.34 -2.78
N ILE A 132 -4.97 11.47 -2.11
CA ILE A 132 -5.13 11.17 -0.68
C ILE A 132 -4.96 12.44 0.17
N VAL A 133 -3.88 13.20 -0.05
CA VAL A 133 -3.65 14.48 0.66
C VAL A 133 -4.80 15.46 0.46
N LYS A 134 -5.34 15.56 -0.76
CA LYS A 134 -6.46 16.47 -1.09
C LYS A 134 -7.78 16.04 -0.43
N ARG A 135 -7.99 14.75 -0.16
CA ARG A 135 -9.22 14.25 0.49
C ARG A 135 -9.30 14.67 1.96
N LEU A 136 -8.16 14.67 2.64
CA LEU A 136 -8.08 14.79 4.09
C LEU A 136 -8.75 16.07 4.67
N PRO A 137 -8.53 17.29 4.14
CA PRO A 137 -9.18 18.49 4.67
C PRO A 137 -10.71 18.40 4.61
N LYS A 138 -11.25 17.89 3.49
CA LYS A 138 -12.69 17.75 3.33
C LYS A 138 -13.27 16.66 4.22
N ALA A 139 -12.56 15.55 4.41
CA ALA A 139 -12.99 14.49 5.32
C ALA A 139 -13.09 15.01 6.77
N LYS A 140 -12.08 15.78 7.22
CA LYS A 140 -12.09 16.44 8.55
C LYS A 140 -13.26 17.40 8.73
N GLU A 141 -13.56 18.23 7.73
CA GLU A 141 -14.71 19.13 7.75
C GLU A 141 -16.04 18.35 7.88
N LEU A 142 -16.20 17.28 7.11
CA LEU A 142 -17.41 16.44 7.14
C LEU A 142 -17.57 15.70 8.46
N TYR A 143 -16.48 15.18 9.02
CA TYR A 143 -16.48 14.52 10.32
C TYR A 143 -16.87 15.47 11.46
N ALA A 144 -16.32 16.70 11.46
CA ALA A 144 -16.68 17.71 12.45
C ALA A 144 -18.17 18.06 12.40
N LYS A 145 -18.73 18.21 11.18
CA LYS A 145 -20.16 18.48 10.97
C LYS A 145 -21.08 17.33 11.40
N GLN A 146 -20.62 16.09 11.31
CA GLN A 146 -21.38 14.92 11.77
C GLN A 146 -21.35 14.76 13.29
N SER A 147 -20.30 15.27 13.93
CA SER A 147 -20.09 15.19 15.39
C SER A 147 -20.69 16.37 16.15
N THR A 148 -21.35 17.30 15.45
CA THR A 148 -22.04 18.48 15.99
C THR A 148 -23.54 18.28 15.87
#